data_AF-A0A423XCS8-F1
#
_entry.id   AF-A0A423XCS8-F1
#
_cell.length_a   1.000
_cell.length_b   1.000
_cell.length_c   1.000
_cell.angle_alpha   90.00
_cell.angle_beta   90.00
_cell.angle_gamma   90.00
#
_symmetry.space_group_name_H-M   'P 1'
#
loop_
_entity.id
_entity.type
_entity.pdbx_description
1 polymer ?
#
loop_
_entity_poly.entity_id
_entity_poly.type
_entity_poly.pdbx_seq_one_letter_code
_entity_poly.pdbx_strand_id
1 'polypeptide(L)'
;MSLSSALKGDSPQQVRSLYRQLLRQGEQFASYNFREYAKRRTRDAFRENKDVQDSRQIQEFVQKGLKELQMLKRQAVISQFYQLDRLVVEGGISLGLSEADFAL
;
A
#
# COMPACT_ATOMS: atom_id res chain seq x y z
N MET A 1 17.58 -10.35 -22.98
CA MET A 1 16.75 -9.18 -22.61
C MET A 1 17.26 -7.99 -23.39
N SER A 2 16.42 -7.38 -24.24
CA SER A 2 16.85 -6.34 -25.20
C SER A 2 16.88 -4.95 -24.57
N LEU A 3 17.89 -4.15 -24.93
CA LEU A 3 18.08 -2.72 -24.61
C LEU A 3 16.84 -1.85 -24.87
N SER A 4 15.95 -2.27 -25.78
CA SER A 4 14.70 -1.58 -26.08
C SER A 4 13.67 -1.58 -24.93
N SER A 5 13.79 -2.50 -23.97
CA SER A 5 12.96 -2.49 -22.75
C SER A 5 13.38 -1.41 -21.75
N ALA A 6 14.63 -0.98 -21.77
CA ALA A 6 15.17 0.04 -20.84
C ALA A 6 14.83 1.48 -21.28
N LEU A 7 14.55 1.68 -22.58
CA LEU A 7 14.20 2.99 -23.17
C LEU A 7 12.69 3.29 -23.13
N LYS A 8 11.85 2.33 -22.75
CA LYS A 8 10.43 2.54 -22.46
C LYS A 8 10.30 3.14 -21.05
N GLY A 9 10.93 4.31 -20.87
CA GLY A 9 10.87 5.10 -19.64
C GLY A 9 9.43 5.20 -19.16
N ASP A 10 9.25 5.02 -17.85
CA ASP A 10 8.03 4.57 -17.22
C ASP A 10 6.74 5.07 -17.87
N SER A 11 6.09 4.17 -18.62
CA SER A 11 4.84 4.51 -19.29
C SER A 11 3.81 4.99 -18.25
N PRO A 12 2.91 5.93 -18.58
CA PRO A 12 1.84 6.36 -17.67
C PRO A 12 1.03 5.18 -17.10
N GLN A 13 0.91 4.09 -17.85
CA GLN A 13 0.31 2.84 -17.44
C GLN A 13 1.09 2.15 -16.31
N GLN A 14 2.42 2.13 -16.38
CA GLN A 14 3.30 1.58 -15.35
C GLN A 14 3.21 2.37 -14.05
N VAL A 15 3.23 3.71 -14.11
CA VAL A 15 3.07 4.57 -12.93
C VAL A 15 1.72 4.32 -12.25
N ARG A 16 0.62 4.26 -13.04
CA ARG A 16 -0.72 3.93 -12.53
C ARG A 16 -0.81 2.51 -11.96
N SER A 17 -0.09 1.56 -12.56
CA SER A 17 -0.02 0.18 -12.06
C SER A 17 0.70 0.13 -10.72
N LEU A 18 1.84 0.82 -10.58
CA LEU A 18 2.60 0.91 -9.35
C LEU A 18 1.77 1.53 -8.22
N TYR A 19 1.08 2.64 -8.49
CA TYR A 19 0.14 3.26 -7.55
C TYR A 19 -0.90 2.27 -7.02
N ARG A 20 -1.57 1.54 -7.93
CA ARG A 20 -2.56 0.52 -7.57
C ARG A 20 -1.97 -0.66 -6.81
N GLN A 21 -0.72 -1.03 -7.09
CA GLN A 21 -0.02 -2.09 -6.35
C GLN A 21 0.33 -1.66 -4.93
N LEU A 22 0.83 -0.43 -4.74
CA LEU A 22 1.13 0.13 -3.42
C LEU A 22 -0.12 0.22 -2.55
N LEU A 23 -1.23 0.74 -3.09
CA LEU A 23 -2.50 0.79 -2.36
C LEU A 23 -3.00 -0.60 -1.97
N ARG A 24 -3.05 -1.55 -2.91
CA ARG A 24 -3.50 -2.91 -2.62
C ARG A 24 -2.63 -3.61 -1.58
N GLN A 25 -1.31 -3.38 -1.61
CA GLN A 25 -0.40 -3.95 -0.63
C GLN A 25 -0.56 -3.31 0.74
N GLY A 26 -0.81 -1.99 0.80
CA GLY A 26 -1.11 -1.26 2.03
C GLY A 26 -2.35 -1.79 2.76
N GLU A 27 -3.37 -2.24 2.04
CA GLU A 27 -4.57 -2.85 2.64
C GLU A 27 -4.31 -4.22 3.29
N GLN A 28 -3.18 -4.87 3.01
CA GLN A 28 -2.85 -6.19 3.58
C GLN A 28 -2.27 -6.12 5.00
N PHE A 29 -2.06 -4.92 5.55
CA PHE A 29 -1.60 -4.77 6.93
C PHE A 29 -2.71 -5.15 7.92
N ALA A 30 -2.33 -5.89 8.96
CA ALA A 30 -3.28 -6.32 10.00
C ALA A 30 -3.83 -5.13 10.82
N SER A 31 -2.98 -4.15 11.14
CA SER A 31 -3.38 -2.94 11.87
C SER A 31 -3.96 -1.86 10.95
N TYR A 32 -5.10 -1.30 11.36
CA TYR A 32 -5.78 -0.16 10.74
C TYR A 32 -4.86 1.04 10.55
N ASN A 33 -4.08 1.38 11.58
CA ASN A 33 -3.19 2.54 11.54
C ASN A 33 -2.16 2.40 10.40
N PHE A 34 -1.64 1.20 10.19
CA PHE A 34 -0.70 0.93 9.10
C PHE A 34 -1.37 0.90 7.74
N ARG A 35 -2.60 0.36 7.62
CA ARG A 35 -3.39 0.44 6.37
C ARG A 35 -3.61 1.89 5.95
N GLU A 36 -4.13 2.71 6.86
CA GLU A 36 -4.44 4.12 6.56
C GLU A 36 -3.17 4.96 6.36
N TYR A 37 -2.09 4.68 7.10
CA TYR A 37 -0.80 5.33 6.85
C TYR A 37 -0.26 5.00 5.46
N ALA A 38 -0.22 3.72 5.08
CA ALA A 38 0.29 3.30 3.77
C ALA A 38 -0.52 3.93 2.63
N LYS A 39 -1.85 3.95 2.76
CA LYS A 39 -2.78 4.58 1.82
C LYS A 39 -2.55 6.09 1.70
N ARG A 40 -2.50 6.82 2.82
CA ARG A 40 -2.23 8.27 2.85
C ARG A 40 -0.85 8.58 2.24
N ARG A 41 0.20 7.91 2.71
CA ARG A 41 1.57 8.11 2.24
C ARG A 41 1.70 7.88 0.73
N THR A 42 1.06 6.84 0.20
CA THR A 42 1.02 6.54 -1.24
C THR A 42 0.29 7.66 -2.01
N ARG A 43 -0.87 8.09 -1.54
CA ARG A 43 -1.64 9.18 -2.19
C ARG A 43 -0.87 10.49 -2.20
N ASP A 44 -0.28 10.85 -1.08
CA ASP A 44 0.47 12.10 -0.91
C ASP A 44 1.70 12.11 -1.82
N ALA A 45 2.48 11.01 -1.85
CA ALA A 45 3.65 10.88 -2.72
C ALA A 45 3.31 11.07 -4.21
N PHE A 46 2.23 10.42 -4.70
CA PHE A 46 1.84 10.52 -6.09
C PHE A 46 1.21 11.86 -6.43
N ARG A 47 0.50 12.50 -5.49
CA ARG A 47 -0.07 13.83 -5.68
C ARG A 47 1.01 14.92 -5.70
N GLU A 48 1.99 14.83 -4.81
CA GLU A 48 3.12 15.76 -4.74
C GLU A 48 3.95 15.76 -6.04
N ASN A 49 4.11 14.59 -6.66
CA ASN A 49 4.94 14.42 -7.86
C ASN A 49 4.14 14.36 -9.17
N LYS A 50 2.85 14.72 -9.16
CA LYS A 50 1.96 14.53 -10.32
C LYS A 50 2.31 15.40 -11.54
N ASP A 51 2.94 16.54 -11.31
CA ASP A 51 3.25 17.54 -12.35
C ASP A 51 4.72 17.47 -12.81
N VAL A 52 5.51 16.52 -12.29
CA VAL A 52 6.91 16.32 -12.68
C VAL A 52 6.98 15.88 -14.14
N GLN A 53 7.75 16.61 -14.95
CA GLN A 53 7.93 16.34 -16.39
C GLN A 53 9.33 15.81 -16.73
N ASP A 54 10.30 15.93 -15.82
CA ASP A 54 11.64 15.43 -16.06
C ASP A 54 11.65 13.89 -16.02
N SER A 55 11.91 13.28 -17.18
CA SER A 55 11.98 11.83 -17.36
C SER A 55 12.96 11.15 -16.40
N ARG A 56 14.07 11.80 -16.03
CA ARG A 56 15.03 11.23 -15.07
C ARG A 56 14.45 11.17 -13.67
N GLN A 57 13.85 12.26 -13.20
CA GLN A 57 13.16 12.30 -11.90
C GLN A 57 11.99 11.30 -11.84
N ILE A 58 11.21 11.18 -12.92
CA ILE A 58 10.14 10.18 -13.01
C ILE A 58 10.70 8.77 -12.81
N GLN A 59 11.81 8.43 -13.48
CA GLN A 59 12.48 7.14 -13.31
C GLN A 59 12.94 6.92 -11.86
N GLU A 60 13.54 7.93 -11.24
CA GLU A 60 13.96 7.85 -9.84
C GLU A 60 12.77 7.58 -8.90
N PHE A 61 11.64 8.27 -9.09
CA PHE A 61 10.44 8.06 -8.30
C PHE A 61 9.82 6.68 -8.52
N VAL A 62 9.81 6.17 -9.76
CA VAL A 62 9.31 4.83 -10.04
C VAL A 62 10.20 3.78 -9.40
N GLN A 63 11.52 3.92 -9.49
CA GLN A 63 12.46 3.01 -8.81
C GLN A 63 12.30 3.05 -7.29
N LYS A 64 12.08 4.24 -6.71
CA LYS A 64 11.77 4.40 -5.29
C LYS A 64 10.47 3.69 -4.94
N GLY A 65 9.39 3.89 -5.69
CA GLY A 65 8.11 3.26 -5.43
C GLY A 65 8.16 1.73 -5.58
N LEU A 66 8.97 1.19 -6.49
CA LEU A 66 9.21 -0.26 -6.60
C LEU A 66 9.91 -0.82 -5.35
N LYS A 67 10.89 -0.11 -4.80
CA LYS A 67 11.55 -0.47 -3.53
C LYS A 67 10.57 -0.41 -2.36
N GLU A 68 9.74 0.63 -2.29
CA GLU A 68 8.69 0.78 -1.28
C GLU A 68 7.65 -0.35 -1.38
N LEU A 69 7.27 -0.75 -2.59
CA LEU A 69 6.35 -1.88 -2.81
C LEU A 69 6.92 -3.19 -2.27
N GLN A 70 8.20 -3.46 -2.50
CA GLN A 70 8.86 -4.64 -1.92
C GLN A 70 8.90 -4.59 -0.39
N MET A 71 9.11 -3.40 0.19
CA MET A 71 9.07 -3.19 1.63
C MET A 71 7.67 -3.45 2.19
N LEU A 72 6.63 -2.86 1.60
CA LEU A 72 5.24 -3.09 2.01
C LEU A 72 4.85 -4.56 1.94
N LYS A 73 5.31 -5.30 0.92
CA LYS A 73 5.09 -6.75 0.83
C LYS A 73 5.64 -7.50 2.03
N ARG A 74 6.89 -7.24 2.40
CA ARG A 74 7.53 -7.87 3.58
C ARG A 74 6.82 -7.48 4.87
N GLN A 75 6.55 -6.20 5.04
CA GLN A 75 5.95 -5.67 6.28
C GLN A 75 4.50 -6.10 6.46
N ALA A 76 3.71 -6.22 5.38
CA ALA A 76 2.36 -6.76 5.46
C ALA A 76 2.37 -8.21 5.97
N VAL A 77 3.26 -9.05 5.44
CA VAL A 77 3.43 -10.45 5.91
C VAL A 77 3.86 -10.49 7.38
N ILE A 78 4.86 -9.69 7.77
CA ILE A 78 5.29 -9.59 9.18
C ILE A 78 4.12 -9.14 10.08
N SER A 79 3.32 -8.16 9.64
CA SER A 79 2.19 -7.67 10.42
C SER A 79 1.13 -8.74 10.71
N GLN A 80 1.04 -9.77 9.86
CA GLN A 80 0.12 -10.89 10.09
C GLN A 80 0.62 -11.85 11.17
N PHE A 81 1.93 -11.96 11.40
CA PHE A 81 2.51 -12.78 12.47
C PHE A 81 2.43 -12.11 13.84
N TYR A 82 2.48 -10.78 13.87
CA TYR A 82 2.38 -9.98 15.10
C TYR A 82 1.05 -9.24 15.17
N GLN A 83 -0.05 -9.96 14.94
CA GLN A 83 -1.39 -9.46 15.24
C GLN A 83 -1.49 -9.24 16.76
N LEU A 84 -1.20 -8.00 17.19
CA LEU A 84 -1.56 -7.53 18.51
C LEU A 84 -3.09 -7.50 18.59
N ASP A 85 -3.64 -7.69 19.79
CA ASP A 85 -5.07 -7.56 20.03
C ASP A 85 -5.61 -6.30 19.34
N ARG A 86 -6.73 -6.44 18.63
CA ARG A 86 -7.32 -5.35 17.84
C ARG A 86 -7.46 -4.11 18.69
N LEU A 87 -7.04 -2.96 18.15
CA LEU A 87 -7.22 -1.69 18.85
C LEU A 87 -8.71 -1.42 19.08
N VAL A 88 -9.08 -0.64 20.10
CA VAL A 88 -10.48 -0.30 20.39
C VAL A 88 -11.19 0.31 19.18
N VAL A 89 -10.46 1.04 18.34
CA VAL A 89 -10.94 1.61 17.06
C VAL A 89 -11.21 0.58 15.96
N GLU A 90 -10.75 -0.66 16.14
CA GLU A 90 -10.98 -1.81 15.25
C GLU A 90 -12.06 -2.77 15.78
N GLY A 91 -12.51 -2.59 17.03
CA GLY A 91 -13.53 -3.42 17.70
C GLY A 91 -14.95 -3.23 17.18
N GLY A 92 -15.22 -2.21 16.36
CA GLY A 92 -16.55 -1.94 15.80
C GLY A 92 -16.99 -2.87 14.66
N ILE A 93 -16.12 -3.77 14.17
CA ILE A 93 -16.44 -4.70 13.06
C ILE A 93 -16.64 -6.15 13.54
N SER A 94 -16.45 -6.44 14.83
CA SER A 94 -16.69 -7.78 15.39
C SER A 94 -17.69 -7.73 16.54
N LEU A 95 -18.90 -7.27 16.25
CA LEU A 95 -20.10 -7.70 16.95
C LEU A 95 -21.15 -7.95 15.87
N GLY A 96 -20.91 -8.99 15.07
CA GLY A 96 -22.02 -9.75 14.51
C GLY A 96 -22.81 -10.26 15.70
N LEU A 97 -23.93 -9.58 15.96
CA LEU A 97 -24.93 -9.93 16.95
C LEU A 97 -25.33 -11.40 16.75
N SER A 98 -24.75 -12.27 17.57
CA SER A 98 -25.38 -13.53 17.95
C SER A 98 -26.18 -13.20 19.21
N GLU A 99 -27.51 -13.12 19.09
CA GLU A 99 -28.42 -12.93 20.23
C GLU A 99 -28.35 -14.07 21.28
N ALA A 100 -27.45 -15.05 21.12
CA ALA A 100 -27.42 -16.25 21.96
C ALA A 100 -26.65 -16.10 23.29
N ASP A 101 -25.86 -15.05 23.49
CA ASP A 101 -24.96 -14.98 24.67
C ASP A 101 -25.59 -14.29 25.91
N PHE A 102 -26.85 -13.84 25.83
CA PHE A 102 -27.55 -13.20 26.96
C PHE A 102 -28.63 -14.07 27.63
N ALA A 103 -28.75 -15.34 27.24
CA ALA A 103 -29.69 -16.28 27.85
C ALA A 103 -29.00 -17.59 28.23
N LEU A 104 -28.28 -17.57 29.36
CA LEU A 104 -28.36 -18.50 30.50
C LEU A 104 -27.29 -18.17 31.55
#